data_AF-A0A8X8AA28-F1
#
_entry.id   AF-A0A8X8AA28-F1
#
_cell.length_a   1.000
_cell.length_b   1.000
_cell.length_c   1.000
_cell.angle_alpha   90.00
_cell.angle_beta   90.00
_cell.angle_gamma   90.00
#
_symmetry.space_group_name_H-M   'P 1'
#
loop_
_entity.id
_entity.type
_entity.pdbx_description
1 polymer ?
#
loop_
_entity_poly.entity_id
_entity_poly.type
_entity_poly.pdbx_seq_one_letter_code
_entity_poly.pdbx_strand_id
1 'polypeptide(L)'
;MPFNHDVVPRVAPFYHEWSRKYGKTFLYWFGTKPTLAISDPGMIKEVLMNTGDGSFEKARNNPLAKLLFGQGLIGLNGDEWAHHRRIANQAFMIERVKEQQKYLAFQALGNAYIPGFR
;
A
#
# COMPACT_ATOMS: atom_id res chain seq x y z
N MET A 1 10.93 17.33 -14.73
CA MET A 1 10.47 17.66 -13.36
C MET A 1 11.36 16.89 -12.38
N PRO A 2 11.89 17.51 -11.32
CA PRO A 2 12.80 16.82 -10.40
C PRO A 2 12.03 15.79 -9.55
N PHE A 3 12.64 14.63 -9.31
CA PHE A 3 12.15 13.64 -8.37
C PHE A 3 12.38 14.16 -6.95
N ASN A 4 11.29 14.58 -6.27
CA ASN A 4 11.30 14.99 -4.87
C ASN A 4 10.37 14.08 -4.06
N HIS A 5 10.65 13.92 -2.77
CA HIS A 5 9.84 13.17 -1.82
C HIS A 5 8.53 13.88 -1.43
N ASP A 6 8.39 15.18 -1.69
CA ASP A 6 7.12 15.90 -1.52
C ASP A 6 6.15 15.62 -2.68
N VAL A 7 5.56 14.42 -2.66
CA VAL A 7 4.67 13.94 -3.73
C VAL A 7 3.19 14.17 -3.42
N VAL A 8 2.84 14.48 -2.17
CA VAL A 8 1.44 14.56 -1.70
C VAL A 8 0.62 15.58 -2.50
N PRO A 9 1.11 16.79 -2.82
CA PRO A 9 0.36 17.75 -3.64
C PRO A 9 -0.02 17.18 -5.02
N ARG A 10 0.78 16.24 -5.55
CA ARG A 10 0.56 15.63 -6.87
C ARG A 10 -0.35 14.41 -6.81
N VAL A 11 -0.14 13.51 -5.86
CA VAL A 11 -0.88 12.23 -5.80
C VAL A 11 -2.21 12.35 -5.07
N ALA A 12 -2.34 13.33 -4.18
CA ALA A 12 -3.48 13.53 -3.31
C ALA A 12 -3.78 15.03 -3.11
N PRO A 13 -4.02 15.80 -4.20
CA PRO A 13 -4.12 17.26 -4.14
C PRO A 13 -5.20 17.73 -3.16
N PHE A 14 -6.36 17.07 -3.11
CA PHE A 14 -7.44 17.43 -2.19
C PHE A 14 -7.04 17.26 -0.72
N TYR A 15 -6.34 16.17 -0.36
CA TYR A 15 -5.83 15.97 0.99
C TYR A 15 -4.77 17.03 1.34
N HIS A 16 -3.93 17.40 0.38
CA HIS A 16 -2.96 18.48 0.56
C HIS A 16 -3.64 19.82 0.86
N GLU A 17 -4.66 20.19 0.10
CA GLU A 17 -5.41 21.43 0.32
C GLU A 17 -6.18 21.43 1.65
N TRP A 18 -6.90 20.34 1.95
CA TRP A 18 -7.69 20.24 3.17
C TRP A 18 -6.82 20.20 4.42
N SER A 19 -5.67 19.52 4.39
CA SER A 19 -4.76 19.51 5.52
C SER A 19 -4.18 20.89 5.82
N ARG A 20 -3.95 21.72 4.78
CA ARG A 20 -3.52 23.11 4.95
C ARG A 20 -4.63 24.01 5.51
N LYS A 21 -5.89 23.75 5.13
CA LYS A 21 -7.03 24.58 5.54
C LYS A 21 -7.57 24.23 6.92
N TYR A 22 -7.63 22.94 7.26
CA TYR A 22 -8.31 22.43 8.46
C TYR A 22 -7.33 21.78 9.46
N GLY A 23 -6.05 21.67 9.12
CA GLY A 23 -5.02 21.06 9.96
C GLY A 23 -4.74 19.59 9.61
N LYS A 24 -3.80 18.99 10.34
CA LYS A 24 -3.28 17.62 10.07
C LYS A 24 -4.31 16.51 10.25
N THR A 25 -5.37 16.79 11.01
CA THR A 25 -6.50 15.88 11.24
C THR A 25 -7.77 16.62 10.86
N PHE A 26 -8.54 16.07 9.94
CA PHE A 26 -9.75 16.72 9.43
C PHE A 26 -10.81 15.70 9.04
N LEU A 27 -12.08 16.11 9.12
CA LEU A 27 -13.21 15.31 8.67
C LEU A 27 -13.53 15.64 7.21
N TYR A 28 -13.77 14.62 6.40
CA TYR A 28 -14.24 14.77 5.03
C TYR A 28 -15.28 13.70 4.70
N TRP A 29 -15.96 13.85 3.57
CA TRP A 29 -16.95 12.89 3.09
C TRP A 29 -16.33 11.97 2.04
N PHE A 30 -16.30 10.67 2.31
CA PHE A 30 -15.98 9.64 1.33
C PHE A 30 -17.28 9.00 0.85
N GLY A 31 -17.82 9.51 -0.26
CA GLY A 31 -19.18 9.21 -0.67
C GLY A 31 -20.18 9.66 0.41
N THR A 32 -21.04 8.76 0.87
CA THR A 32 -22.03 9.04 1.93
C THR A 32 -21.51 8.84 3.34
N LYS A 33 -20.22 8.52 3.53
CA LYS A 33 -19.63 8.22 4.84
C LYS A 33 -18.69 9.33 5.30
N PRO A 34 -18.92 9.93 6.49
CA PRO A 34 -17.94 10.83 7.08
C PRO A 34 -16.70 10.02 7.46
N THR A 35 -15.52 10.51 7.09
CA THR A 35 -14.23 9.85 7.30
C THR A 35 -13.25 10.82 7.92
N LEU A 36 -12.53 10.37 8.94
CA LEU A 36 -11.50 11.15 9.60
C LEU A 36 -10.16 10.88 8.90
N ALA A 37 -9.56 11.91 8.31
CA ALA A 37 -8.19 11.86 7.83
C ALA A 37 -7.23 12.13 9.00
N ILE A 38 -6.26 11.25 9.19
CA ILE A 38 -5.24 11.35 10.26
C ILE A 38 -3.86 11.33 9.62
N SER A 39 -3.00 12.26 10.04
CA SER A 39 -1.61 12.36 9.57
C SER A 39 -0.58 12.10 10.67
N ASP A 40 -1.03 11.85 11.90
CA ASP A 40 -0.14 11.54 13.04
C ASP A 40 0.34 10.08 12.98
N PRO A 41 1.66 9.83 12.95
CA PRO A 41 2.20 8.46 12.85
C PRO A 41 1.82 7.55 14.03
N GLY A 42 1.68 8.12 15.24
CA GLY A 42 1.29 7.37 16.44
C GLY A 42 -0.13 6.83 16.31
N MET A 43 -1.07 7.71 15.98
CA MET A 43 -2.47 7.33 15.74
C MET A 43 -2.63 6.41 14.53
N ILE A 44 -1.91 6.65 13.43
CA ILE A 44 -1.93 5.76 12.26
C ILE A 44 -1.49 4.34 12.65
N LYS A 45 -0.41 4.23 13.44
CA LYS A 45 0.08 2.93 13.91
C LYS A 45 -0.96 2.23 14.79
N GLU A 46 -1.59 2.97 15.71
CA GLU A 46 -2.64 2.44 16.58
C GLU A 46 -3.82 1.89 15.77
N VAL A 47 -4.35 2.68 14.83
CA VAL A 47 -5.47 2.28 13.96
C VAL A 47 -5.12 1.07 13.09
N LEU A 48 -3.89 0.98 12.58
CA LEU A 48 -3.48 -0.09 11.67
C LEU A 48 -3.04 -1.38 12.38
N MET A 49 -2.60 -1.31 13.64
CA MET A 49 -2.06 -2.46 14.38
C MET A 49 -3.00 -2.98 15.46
N ASN A 50 -3.89 -2.14 16.01
CA ASN A 50 -4.84 -2.55 17.03
C ASN A 50 -6.12 -3.16 16.41
N THR A 51 -5.97 -4.27 15.69
CA THR A 51 -7.09 -5.01 15.08
C THR A 51 -7.67 -6.11 15.98
N GLY A 52 -7.15 -6.30 17.19
CA GLY A 52 -7.48 -7.44 18.06
C GLY A 52 -8.78 -7.30 18.86
N ASP A 53 -9.19 -6.07 19.15
CA ASP A 53 -10.41 -5.75 19.93
C ASP A 53 -11.62 -5.39 19.05
N GLY A 54 -11.44 -5.39 17.72
CA GLY A 54 -12.49 -5.03 16.75
C GLY A 54 -12.81 -3.52 16.69
N SER A 55 -12.03 -2.67 17.37
CA SER A 55 -12.25 -1.21 17.36
C SER A 55 -12.01 -0.57 15.99
N PHE A 56 -11.10 -1.14 15.21
CA PHE A 56 -10.79 -0.69 13.86
C PHE A 56 -10.95 -1.84 12.85
N GLU A 57 -11.99 -1.75 12.02
CA GLU A 57 -12.17 -2.62 10.87
C GLU A 57 -11.51 -2.00 9.62
N LYS A 58 -11.04 -2.86 8.70
CA LYS A 58 -10.69 -2.37 7.35
C LYS A 58 -11.89 -1.63 6.77
N ALA A 59 -11.63 -0.50 6.13
CA ALA A 59 -12.66 0.26 5.44
C ALA A 59 -13.48 -0.68 4.54
N ARG A 60 -14.81 -0.70 4.75
CA ARG A 60 -15.69 -1.56 3.94
C ARG A 60 -15.52 -1.24 2.47
N ASN A 61 -14.95 -2.21 1.76
CA ASN A 61 -14.77 -2.13 0.32
C ASN A 61 -16.13 -1.98 -0.37
N ASN A 62 -16.20 -1.09 -1.35
CA ASN A 62 -17.33 -1.00 -2.28
C ASN A 62 -17.58 -2.40 -2.87
N PRO A 63 -18.83 -2.88 -3.04
CA PRO A 63 -19.11 -4.14 -3.74
C PRO A 63 -18.35 -4.31 -5.06
N LEU A 64 -18.12 -3.23 -5.81
CA LEU A 64 -17.31 -3.22 -7.04
C LEU A 64 -15.82 -3.50 -6.81
N ALA A 65 -15.28 -3.17 -5.63
CA ALA A 65 -13.89 -3.47 -5.30
C ALA A 65 -13.63 -4.99 -5.17
N LYS A 66 -14.66 -5.81 -4.92
CA LYS A 66 -14.53 -7.27 -5.04
C LYS A 66 -14.21 -7.71 -6.47
N LEU A 67 -14.66 -6.98 -7.49
CA LEU A 67 -14.33 -7.30 -8.89
C LEU A 67 -12.85 -7.10 -9.19
N LEU A 68 -12.22 -6.08 -8.59
CA LEU A 68 -10.81 -5.76 -8.78
C LEU A 68 -9.89 -6.60 -7.89
N PHE A 69 -10.25 -6.80 -6.63
CA PHE A 69 -9.37 -7.42 -5.63
C PHE A 69 -9.72 -8.87 -5.30
N GLY A 70 -10.89 -9.36 -5.72
CA GLY A 70 -11.35 -10.72 -5.47
C GLY A 70 -11.20 -11.16 -4.01
N GLN A 71 -10.73 -12.39 -3.82
CA GLN A 71 -10.30 -12.95 -2.54
C GLN A 71 -8.80 -12.69 -2.28
N GLY A 72 -8.30 -11.52 -2.70
CA GLY A 72 -6.94 -11.08 -2.43
C GLY A 72 -6.77 -10.52 -1.01
N LEU A 73 -5.53 -10.32 -0.59
CA LEU A 73 -5.16 -9.83 0.76
C LEU A 73 -5.78 -8.47 1.13
N ILE A 74 -6.14 -7.66 0.13
CA ILE A 74 -6.81 -6.37 0.33
C ILE A 74 -8.27 -6.58 0.75
N GLY A 75 -8.93 -7.60 0.23
CA GLY A 75 -10.36 -7.88 0.45
C GLY A 75 -10.66 -8.81 1.62
N LEU A 76 -9.74 -9.72 1.97
CA LEU A 76 -9.94 -10.70 3.04
C LEU A 76 -9.67 -10.12 4.44
N ASN A 77 -10.32 -10.71 5.44
CA ASN A 77 -10.11 -10.46 6.87
C ASN A 77 -10.00 -11.80 7.63
N GLY A 78 -9.63 -11.73 8.92
CA GLY A 78 -9.63 -12.90 9.81
C GLY A 78 -8.76 -14.06 9.32
N ASP A 79 -9.26 -15.28 9.52
CA ASP A 79 -8.53 -16.53 9.23
C ASP A 79 -8.23 -16.73 7.74
N GLU A 80 -9.17 -16.37 6.85
CA GLU A 80 -8.95 -16.44 5.40
C GLU A 80 -7.79 -15.53 4.98
N TRP A 81 -7.75 -14.30 5.54
CA TRP A 81 -6.64 -13.40 5.32
C TRP A 81 -5.33 -13.97 5.87
N ALA A 82 -5.34 -14.54 7.08
CA ALA A 82 -4.16 -15.11 7.71
C ALA A 82 -3.60 -16.29 6.89
N HIS A 83 -4.48 -17.14 6.37
CA HIS A 83 -4.11 -18.26 5.49
C HIS A 83 -3.46 -17.75 4.20
N HIS A 84 -4.11 -16.82 3.50
CA HIS A 84 -3.58 -16.25 2.26
C HIS A 84 -2.26 -15.50 2.51
N ARG A 85 -2.15 -14.80 3.64
CA ARG A 85 -0.93 -14.07 4.00
C ARG A 85 0.23 -15.03 4.28
N ARG A 86 -0.03 -16.17 4.91
CA ARG A 86 0.99 -17.20 5.15
C ARG A 86 1.56 -17.74 3.84
N ILE A 87 0.71 -18.04 2.86
CA ILE A 87 1.14 -18.51 1.53
C ILE A 87 1.95 -17.41 0.83
N ALA A 88 1.45 -16.17 0.78
CA ALA A 88 2.15 -15.07 0.14
C ALA A 88 3.53 -14.81 0.78
N ASN A 89 3.62 -14.85 2.11
CA ASN A 89 4.88 -14.64 2.83
C ASN A 89 5.98 -15.65 2.43
N GLN A 90 5.62 -16.88 2.04
CA GLN A 90 6.60 -17.86 1.55
C GLN A 90 7.28 -17.42 0.24
N ALA A 91 6.57 -16.69 -0.63
CA ALA A 91 7.15 -16.12 -1.85
C ALA A 91 8.07 -14.93 -1.55
N PHE A 92 7.77 -14.15 -0.50
CA PHE A 92 8.50 -12.94 -0.12
C PHE A 92 9.49 -13.16 1.05
N MET A 93 9.98 -14.38 1.24
CA MET A 93 11.08 -14.64 2.17
C MET A 93 12.34 -13.89 1.72
N ILE A 94 13.09 -13.33 2.67
CA ILE A 94 14.25 -12.48 2.37
C ILE A 94 15.29 -13.15 1.47
N GLU A 95 15.46 -14.46 1.60
CA GLU A 95 16.36 -15.26 0.75
C GLU A 95 15.90 -15.24 -0.70
N ARG A 96 14.61 -15.50 -0.96
CA ARG A 96 14.00 -15.44 -2.29
C ARG A 96 14.06 -14.03 -2.88
N VAL A 97 13.80 -12.99 -2.06
CA VAL A 97 13.88 -11.60 -2.50
C VAL A 97 15.31 -11.23 -2.92
N LYS A 98 16.32 -11.64 -2.14
CA LYS A 98 17.73 -11.42 -2.49
C LYS A 98 18.12 -12.16 -3.76
N GLU A 99 17.63 -13.37 -3.96
CA GLU A 99 17.86 -14.12 -5.19
C GLU A 99 17.25 -13.43 -6.42
N GLN A 100 16.00 -12.97 -6.32
CA GLN A 100 15.35 -12.18 -7.37
C GLN A 100 16.12 -10.88 -7.66
N GLN A 101 16.60 -10.18 -6.63
CA GLN A 101 17.42 -8.98 -6.82
C GLN A 101 18.73 -9.27 -7.57
N LYS A 102 19.43 -10.36 -7.23
CA LYS A 102 20.64 -10.80 -7.95
C LYS A 102 20.33 -11.15 -9.40
N TYR A 103 19.23 -11.86 -9.64
CA TYR A 103 18.80 -12.23 -10.99
C TYR A 103 18.52 -10.99 -11.85
N LEU A 104 17.78 -10.01 -11.31
CA LEU A 104 17.50 -8.76 -11.99
C LEU A 104 18.78 -7.94 -12.25
N ALA A 105 19.70 -7.90 -11.29
CA ALA A 105 21.01 -7.25 -11.47
C ALA A 105 21.84 -7.94 -12.58
N PHE A 106 21.82 -9.28 -12.62
CA PHE A 106 22.49 -10.06 -13.66
C PHE A 106 21.90 -9.79 -15.04
N GLN A 107 20.56 -9.75 -15.19
CA GLN A 107 19.91 -9.41 -16.46
C GLN A 107 20.23 -7.98 -16.91
N ALA A 108 20.22 -7.02 -15.99
CA ALA A 108 20.57 -5.63 -16.29
C ALA A 108 22.01 -5.49 -16.79
N LEU A 109 22.95 -6.27 -16.24
CA LEU A 109 24.34 -6.32 -16.68
C LEU A 109 24.53 -7.12 -17.98
N GLY A 110 23.78 -8.21 -18.17
CA GLY A 110 23.81 -9.02 -19.40
C GLY A 110 23.27 -8.28 -20.62
N ASN A 111 22.25 -7.43 -20.45
CA ASN A 111 21.74 -6.55 -21.51
C ASN A 111 22.72 -5.41 -21.89
N ALA A 112 23.81 -5.21 -21.14
CA ALA A 112 24.84 -4.23 -21.45
C ALA A 112 26.00 -4.80 -22.32
N TYR A 113 25.97 -6.08 -22.70
CA TYR A 113 27.02 -6.72 -23.50
C TYR A 113 26.46 -7.55 -24.65
N ILE A 114 25.96 -6.89 -25.69
CA ILE A 114 25.91 -7.47 -27.04
C ILE A 114 26.54 -6.49 -28.03
N PRO A 115 27.88 -6.46 -28.15
CA PRO A 115 28.50 -5.89 -29.33
C PRO A 115 28.41 -6.94 -30.44
N GLY A 116 27.47 -6.72 -31.36
CA GLY A 116 27.48 -7.40 -32.64
C GLY A 116 28.71 -6.98 -33.44
N PHE A 117 29.56 -7.94 -33.79
CA PHE A 117 30.41 -7.92 -34.98
C PHE A 117 30.83 -9.36 -35.28
N ARG A 118 30.32 -9.88 -36.41
CA ARG A 118 31.04 -10.82 -37.24
C ARG A 118 31.77 -10.00 -38.30
#